data_AF-A0A2N5HNH8-F1
#
_entry.id   AF-A0A2N5HNH8-F1
#
_cell.length_a   1.000
_cell.length_b   1.000
_cell.length_c   1.000
_cell.angle_alpha   90.00
_cell.angle_beta   90.00
_cell.angle_gamma   90.00
#
_symmetry.space_group_name_H-M   'P 1'
#
loop_
_entity.id
_entity.type
_entity.pdbx_description
1 polymer ?
#
loop_
_entity_poly.entity_id
_entity_poly.type
_entity_poly.pdbx_seq_one_letter_code
_entity_poly.pdbx_strand_id
1 'polypeptide(L)' 'MGKEPIKLGPYELRVYIEYLREELLDVGQKMGLSHQLTIQASEKLDYFLNEYKKVNN' A
#
# COMPACT_ATOMS: atom_id res chain seq x y z
N MET A 1 -23.33 -7.72 -0.55
CA MET A 1 -22.27 -8.27 0.32
C MET A 1 -21.46 -7.10 0.84
N GLY A 2 -21.68 -6.70 2.09
CA GLY A 2 -20.84 -5.68 2.73
C GLY A 2 -19.44 -6.26 2.87
N LYS A 3 -18.46 -5.71 2.17
CA LYS A 3 -17.06 -6.04 2.41
C LYS A 3 -16.74 -5.45 3.77
N GLU A 4 -16.69 -6.29 4.81
CA GLU A 4 -16.18 -5.89 6.11
C GLU A 4 -14.80 -5.24 5.90
N PRO A 5 -14.52 -4.08 6.54
CA PRO A 5 -13.22 -3.47 6.43
C PRO A 5 -12.21 -4.49 6.94
N ILE A 6 -11.28 -4.90 6.07
CA ILE A 6 -10.20 -5.80 6.43
C ILE A 6 -9.39 -5.06 7.50
N LYS A 7 -9.67 -5.34 8.78
CA LYS A 7 -8.84 -4.91 9.90
C LYS A 7 -7.60 -5.77 9.86
N LEU A 8 -6.62 -5.35 9.07
CA LEU A 8 -5.28 -5.92 9.12
C LEU A 8 -4.70 -5.61 10.50
N GLY A 9 -4.35 -6.64 11.25
CA GLY A 9 -3.55 -6.51 12.46
C GLY A 9 -2.17 -5.95 12.14
N PRO A 10 -1.39 -5.51 13.14
CA PRO A 10 -0.10 -4.84 12.92
C PRO A 10 0.87 -5.64 12.04
N TYR A 11 0.89 -6.96 12.21
CA TYR A 11 1.71 -7.86 11.40
C TYR A 11 1.24 -7.90 9.94
N GLU A 12 -0.06 -8.12 9.71
CA GLU A 12 -0.63 -8.23 8.37
C GLU A 12 -0.55 -6.91 7.61
N LEU A 13 -0.69 -5.80 8.33
CA LEU A 13 -0.51 -4.46 7.78
C LEU A 13 0.93 -4.21 7.33
N ARG A 14 1.91 -4.67 8.12
CA ARG A 14 3.33 -4.63 7.72
C ARG A 14 3.60 -5.48 6.48
N VAL A 15 3.11 -6.72 6.44
CA VAL A 15 3.25 -7.60 5.28
C VAL A 15 2.63 -6.96 4.04
N TYR A 16 1.46 -6.34 4.19
CA TYR A 16 0.77 -5.66 3.10
C TYR A 16 1.54 -4.43 2.60
N ILE A 17 2.14 -3.64 3.50
CA ILE A 17 3.01 -2.52 3.12
C ILE A 17 4.21 -3.00 2.29
N GLU A 18 4.87 -4.10 2.67
CA GLU A 18 5.99 -4.63 1.87
C GLU A 18 5.53 -5.11 0.49
N TYR A 19 4.38 -5.79 0.40
CA TYR A 19 3.77 -6.14 -0.89
C TYR A 19 3.51 -4.89 -1.76
N LEU A 20 2.94 -3.83 -1.19
CA LEU A 20 2.66 -2.59 -1.93
C LEU A 20 3.94 -1.88 -2.38
N ARG A 21 5.04 -2.00 -1.63
CA ARG A 21 6.35 -1.49 -2.06
C ARG A 21 6.88 -2.23 -3.27
N GLU A 22 6.82 -3.55 -3.25
CA GLU A 22 7.24 -4.36 -4.39
C GLU A 22 6.37 -4.06 -5.63
N GLU A 23 5.06 -3.95 -5.45
CA GLU A 23 4.11 -3.56 -6.51
C GLU A 23 4.45 -2.18 -7.09
N LEU A 24 4.72 -1.18 -6.24
CA LEU A 24 5.10 0.17 -6.70
C LEU A 24 6.40 0.16 -7.50
N LEU A 25 7.41 -0.58 -7.05
CA LEU A 25 8.69 -0.70 -7.75
C LEU A 25 8.52 -1.39 -9.11
N ASP A 26 7.77 -2.49 -9.16
CA ASP A 26 7.51 -3.23 -10.40
C ASP A 26 6.73 -2.38 -11.42
N VAL A 27 5.64 -1.72 -10.98
CA VAL A 27 4.84 -0.84 -11.84
C VAL A 27 5.66 0.38 -12.27
N GLY A 28 6.46 0.96 -11.37
CA GLY A 28 7.33 2.09 -11.68
C GLY A 28 8.42 1.75 -12.70
N GLN A 29 9.00 0.55 -12.62
CA GLN A 29 9.98 0.06 -13.61
C GLN A 29 9.34 -0.21 -14.97
N LYS A 30 8.13 -0.77 -15.01
CA LYS A 30 7.43 -1.14 -16.25
C LYS A 30 6.80 0.04 -16.96
N MET A 31 6.16 0.94 -16.21
CA MET A 31 5.31 2.00 -16.74
C MET A 31 5.92 3.40 -16.61
N GLY A 32 6.93 3.55 -15.76
CA GLY A 32 7.53 4.84 -15.40
C GLY A 32 6.87 5.49 -14.18
N LEU A 33 7.60 6.37 -13.49
CA LEU A 33 7.17 6.99 -12.23
C LEU A 33 6.00 7.98 -12.39
N SER A 34 5.87 8.62 -13.55
CA SER A 34 4.79 9.55 -13.85
C SER A 34 3.53 8.88 -14.38
N HIS A 35 3.55 7.56 -14.58
CA HIS A 35 2.38 6.84 -15.05
C HIS A 35 1.30 6.80 -13.97
N GLN A 36 0.04 6.99 -14.36
CA GLN A 36 -1.09 7.08 -13.43
C GLN A 36 -1.18 5.84 -12.51
N LEU A 37 -0.88 4.64 -13.01
CA LEU A 37 -0.86 3.42 -12.19
C LEU A 37 0.23 3.46 -11.10
N THR A 38 1.41 4.00 -11.40
CA THR A 38 2.49 4.14 -10.42
C THR A 38 2.11 5.14 -9.35
N ILE A 39 1.46 6.24 -9.74
CA ILE A 39 0.94 7.26 -8.80
C ILE A 39 -0.10 6.64 -7.87
N GLN A 40 -1.07 5.90 -8.42
CA GLN A 40 -2.10 5.21 -7.62
C GLN A 40 -1.51 4.17 -6.66
N ALA A 41 -0.52 3.40 -7.11
CA ALA A 41 0.21 2.47 -6.25
C ALA A 41 0.93 3.21 -5.10
N SER A 42 1.52 4.38 -5.39
CA SER A 42 2.19 5.22 -4.39
C SER A 42 1.21 5.78 -3.37
N GLU A 43 0.08 6.32 -3.80
CA GLU A 43 -0.97 6.87 -2.92
C GLU A 43 -1.53 5.78 -2.00
N LYS A 44 -1.75 4.58 -2.55
CA LYS A 44 -2.21 3.42 -1.79
C LYS A 44 -1.18 3.00 -0.74
N LEU A 45 0.10 2.92 -1.10
CA LEU A 45 1.17 2.62 -0.15
C LEU A 45 1.22 3.66 0.98
N ASP A 46 1.11 4.94 0.66
CA ASP A 46 1.14 6.01 1.68
C ASP A 46 -0.05 5.92 2.65
N TYR A 47 -1.25 5.61 2.15
CA TYR A 47 -2.41 5.36 2.99
C TYR A 47 -2.13 4.27 4.04
N PHE A 48 -1.63 3.10 3.62
CA PHE A 48 -1.38 2.00 4.56
C PHE A 48 -0.20 2.27 5.49
N LEU A 49 0.82 3.02 5.06
CA LEU A 49 1.89 3.49 5.94
C LEU A 49 1.34 4.41 7.03
N ASN A 50 0.40 5.30 6.70
CA ASN A 50 -0.23 6.17 7.68
C ASN A 50 -1.12 5.41 8.66
N GLU A 51 -1.88 4.42 8.19
CA GLU A 51 -2.64 3.52 9.08
C GLU A 51 -1.70 2.74 10.00
N TYR A 52 -0.57 2.24 9.49
CA TYR A 52 0.42 1.54 10.32
C TYR A 52 1.05 2.45 11.38
N LYS A 53 1.33 3.71 11.05
CA LYS A 53 1.79 4.69 12.03
C LYS A 53 0.75 4.92 13.12
N LYS A 54 -0.53 5.08 12.79
CA LYS A 54 -1.60 5.29 13.78
C LYS A 54 -1.77 4.12 14.73
N VAL A 55 -1.58 2.89 14.26
CA VAL A 55 -1.75 1.68 15.08
C VAL A 55 -0.55 1.43 16.00
N ASN A 56 0.64 1.93 15.65
CA ASN A 56 1.88 1.77 16.44
C ASN A 56 2.26 3.00 17.28
N ASN A 57 1.38 3.99 17.41
CA ASN A 57 1.56 5.21 18.20
C ASN A 57 0.58 5.23 19.36
#